data_AF-A0A7C2LT22-F1
#
_entry.id   AF-A0A7C2LT22-F1
#
_cell.length_a   1.000
_cell.length_b   1.000
_cell.length_c   1.000
_cell.angle_alpha   90.00
_cell.angle_beta   90.00
_cell.angle_gamma   90.00
#
_symmetry.space_group_name_H-M   'P 1'
#
loop_
_entity.id
_entity.type
_entity.pdbx_description
1 polymer ?
#
loop_
_entity_poly.entity_id
_entity_poly.type
_entity_poly.pdbx_seq_one_letter_code
_entity_poly.pdbx_strand_id
1 'polypeptide(L)'
;MRTNPFYDAWLFLIGETNDHIGSGVRPLLVVLFLALLAGSAWIAWRNWQDDPSQRTRAHLATWFMRLMIGCMWFQGSLWKLPLPVSGTFQYWTEEMSRYAAFDVHKWIVTSVFIPLLPFINPLVYLTELSLGVAFTLGFMVRPLAVIGMLFVAHLWLGLYHHPNEWPWLYVFLIFVQGFFVLNNAGRSLGLDALIARAPFGPFAGDGSAARIYRRIA
;
A
#
# COMPACT_ATOMS: atom_id res chain seq x y z
N MET A 1 -23.56 3.90 -0.35
CA MET A 1 -23.78 2.61 -1.05
C MET A 1 -22.90 2.62 -2.29
N ARG A 2 -22.29 1.47 -2.65
CA ARG A 2 -21.57 1.34 -3.93
C ARG A 2 -22.60 1.37 -5.05
N THR A 3 -22.41 2.22 -6.06
CA THR A 3 -23.37 2.34 -7.16
C THR A 3 -22.93 1.49 -8.33
N ASN A 4 -21.73 1.76 -8.85
CA ASN A 4 -21.07 0.97 -9.89
C ASN A 4 -19.58 1.33 -9.89
N PRO A 5 -18.70 0.42 -10.37
CA PRO A 5 -17.25 0.61 -10.22
C PRO A 5 -16.70 1.85 -10.93
N PHE A 6 -17.28 2.28 -12.05
CA PHE A 6 -16.80 3.45 -12.78
C PHE A 6 -17.19 4.76 -12.10
N TYR A 7 -18.43 4.85 -11.64
CA TYR A 7 -18.91 6.01 -10.89
C TYR A 7 -18.23 6.11 -9.53
N ASP A 8 -18.08 5.01 -8.81
CA ASP A 8 -17.41 4.98 -7.51
C ASP A 8 -15.91 5.36 -7.66
N ALA A 9 -15.24 4.91 -8.73
CA ALA A 9 -13.89 5.34 -9.07
C ALA A 9 -13.82 6.82 -9.45
N TRP A 10 -14.79 7.33 -10.20
CA TRP A 10 -14.88 8.75 -10.52
C TRP A 10 -15.01 9.59 -9.25
N LEU A 11 -15.93 9.23 -8.35
CA LEU A 11 -16.10 9.91 -7.06
C LEU A 11 -14.80 9.90 -6.25
N PHE A 12 -14.06 8.79 -6.24
CA PHE A 12 -12.75 8.72 -5.60
C PHE A 12 -11.76 9.72 -6.20
N LEU A 13 -11.67 9.79 -7.53
CA LEU A 13 -10.75 10.68 -8.25
C LEU A 13 -11.01 12.17 -7.97
N ILE A 14 -12.27 12.56 -7.74
CA ILE A 14 -12.65 13.94 -7.42
C ILE A 14 -12.81 14.21 -5.92
N GLY A 15 -12.55 13.20 -5.08
CA GLY A 15 -12.62 13.30 -3.62
C GLY A 15 -14.04 13.41 -3.05
N GLU A 16 -15.05 12.89 -3.74
CA GLU A 16 -16.46 12.90 -3.32
C GLU A 16 -16.87 11.60 -2.60
N THR A 17 -15.92 10.80 -2.14
CA THR A 17 -16.22 9.65 -1.26
C THR A 17 -16.34 10.09 0.19
N ASN A 18 -17.10 9.35 0.99
CA ASN A 18 -17.26 9.62 2.42
C ASN A 18 -15.92 9.73 3.16
N ASP A 19 -14.93 8.89 2.80
CA ASP A 19 -13.60 8.91 3.42
C ASP A 19 -12.87 10.23 3.13
N HIS A 20 -12.99 10.78 1.90
CA HIS A 20 -12.43 12.07 1.57
C HIS A 20 -13.15 13.19 2.32
N ILE A 21 -14.48 13.21 2.29
CA ILE A 21 -15.31 14.24 2.92
C ILE A 21 -15.04 14.28 4.44
N GLY A 22 -14.92 13.11 5.08
CA GLY A 22 -14.66 12.98 6.52
C GLY A 22 -13.20 13.22 6.93
N SER A 23 -12.25 13.30 5.99
CA SER A 23 -10.82 13.40 6.30
C SER A 23 -10.36 14.74 6.87
N GLY A 24 -11.11 15.83 6.64
CA GLY A 24 -10.69 17.20 6.95
C GLY A 24 -9.57 17.78 6.06
N VAL A 25 -8.94 16.96 5.22
CA VAL A 25 -7.83 17.35 4.31
C VAL A 25 -8.09 16.92 2.85
N ARG A 26 -9.36 16.84 2.46
CA ARG A 26 -9.83 16.36 1.15
C ARG A 26 -9.00 16.87 -0.05
N PRO A 27 -8.77 18.18 -0.24
CA PRO A 27 -8.06 18.66 -1.42
C PRO A 27 -6.62 18.14 -1.50
N LEU A 28 -5.95 18.03 -0.35
CA LEU A 28 -4.58 17.52 -0.26
C LEU A 28 -4.51 16.06 -0.68
N LEU A 29 -5.46 15.23 -0.23
CA LEU A 29 -5.50 13.81 -0.57
C LEU A 29 -5.73 13.59 -2.07
N VAL A 30 -6.64 14.36 -2.68
CA VAL A 30 -6.89 14.30 -4.12
C VAL A 30 -5.65 14.72 -4.91
N VAL A 31 -5.06 15.87 -4.58
CA VAL A 31 -3.86 16.36 -5.26
C VAL A 31 -2.70 15.38 -5.11
N LEU A 32 -2.49 14.83 -3.91
CA LEU A 32 -1.46 13.83 -3.67
C LEU A 32 -1.70 12.58 -4.52
N PHE A 33 -2.92 12.04 -4.55
CA PHE A 33 -3.24 10.86 -5.33
C PHE A 33 -2.99 11.07 -6.83
N LEU A 34 -3.49 12.18 -7.39
CA LEU A 34 -3.30 12.51 -8.80
C LEU A 34 -1.82 12.75 -9.13
N ALA A 35 -1.06 13.38 -8.24
CA ALA A 35 0.38 13.56 -8.40
C ALA A 35 1.13 12.22 -8.40
N LEU A 36 0.72 11.25 -7.57
CA LEU A 36 1.30 9.91 -7.57
C LEU A 36 1.01 9.16 -8.87
N LEU A 37 -0.21 9.24 -9.40
CA LEU A 37 -0.56 8.65 -10.69
C LEU A 37 0.24 9.27 -11.84
N ALA A 38 0.32 10.60 -11.89
CA ALA A 38 1.10 11.31 -12.89
C ALA A 38 2.59 10.97 -12.78
N GLY A 39 3.12 10.91 -11.55
CA GLY A 39 4.50 10.51 -11.27
C GLY A 39 4.79 9.08 -11.72
N SER A 40 3.89 8.13 -11.46
CA SER A 40 4.01 6.74 -11.92
C SER A 40 4.05 6.64 -13.44
N ALA A 41 3.15 7.35 -14.12
CA ALA A 41 3.11 7.38 -15.58
C ALA A 41 4.39 7.99 -16.18
N TRP A 42 4.89 9.09 -15.59
CA TRP A 42 6.13 9.73 -16.01
C TRP A 42 7.35 8.82 -15.81
N ILE A 43 7.48 8.16 -14.65
CA ILE A 43 8.54 7.19 -14.35
C ILE A 43 8.51 6.02 -15.33
N ALA A 44 7.32 5.49 -15.62
CA ALA A 44 7.16 4.38 -16.56
C ALA A 44 7.55 4.79 -17.98
N TRP A 45 7.11 5.97 -18.42
CA TRP A 45 7.48 6.54 -19.71
C TRP A 45 9.00 6.75 -19.83
N ARG A 46 9.65 7.25 -18.77
CA ARG A 46 11.10 7.44 -18.75
C ARG A 46 11.87 6.12 -18.88
N ASN A 47 11.49 5.10 -18.10
CA ASN A 47 12.07 3.76 -18.25
C ASN A 47 11.83 3.19 -19.65
N TRP A 48 10.63 3.37 -20.20
CA TRP A 48 10.29 2.89 -21.55
C TRP A 48 11.17 3.54 -22.63
N GLN A 49 11.46 4.84 -22.50
CA GLN A 49 12.36 5.54 -23.41
C GLN A 49 13.82 5.08 -23.26
N ASP A 50 14.31 5.05 -22.02
CA ASP A 50 15.73 4.83 -21.72
C ASP A 50 16.14 3.35 -21.82
N ASP A 51 15.20 2.41 -21.72
CA ASP A 51 15.45 0.97 -21.68
C ASP A 51 14.61 0.18 -22.69
N PRO A 52 15.17 -0.15 -23.85
CA PRO A 52 14.51 -1.05 -24.78
C PRO A 52 14.20 -2.42 -24.18
N SER A 53 14.97 -2.90 -23.19
CA SER A 53 14.73 -4.21 -22.55
C SER A 53 13.47 -4.24 -21.70
N GLN A 54 13.00 -3.06 -21.23
CA GLN A 54 11.76 -2.98 -20.46
C GLN A 54 10.50 -2.90 -21.33
N ARG A 55 10.63 -2.89 -22.66
CA ARG A 55 9.50 -2.78 -23.60
C ARG A 55 8.79 -4.10 -23.83
N THR A 56 8.50 -4.81 -22.75
CA THR A 56 7.87 -6.13 -22.79
C THR A 56 6.51 -6.10 -22.14
N ARG A 57 5.65 -7.04 -22.55
CA ARG A 57 4.33 -7.22 -21.93
C ARG A 57 4.45 -7.55 -20.44
N ALA A 58 5.51 -8.26 -20.04
CA ALA A 58 5.78 -8.59 -18.64
C ALA A 58 5.97 -7.32 -17.80
N HIS A 59 6.86 -6.41 -18.21
CA HIS A 59 7.09 -5.17 -17.46
C HIS A 59 5.87 -4.24 -17.42
N LEU A 60 5.12 -4.15 -18.53
CA LEU A 60 3.85 -3.40 -18.55
C LEU A 60 2.82 -4.00 -17.60
N ALA A 61 2.65 -5.33 -17.60
CA ALA A 61 1.72 -6.01 -16.71
C ALA A 61 2.14 -5.86 -15.24
N THR A 62 3.43 -6.03 -14.93
CA THR A 62 3.96 -5.84 -13.57
C THR A 62 3.76 -4.40 -13.09
N TRP A 63 4.05 -3.40 -13.92
CA TRP A 63 3.79 -1.99 -13.61
C TRP A 63 2.31 -1.75 -13.32
N PHE A 64 1.42 -2.23 -14.20
CA PHE A 64 -0.01 -2.02 -14.05
C PHE A 64 -0.56 -2.69 -12.78
N MET A 65 -0.22 -3.95 -12.53
CA MET A 65 -0.64 -4.65 -11.32
C MET A 65 -0.13 -3.96 -10.05
N ARG A 66 1.14 -3.54 -10.06
CA ARG A 66 1.76 -2.79 -8.96
C ARG A 66 1.05 -1.46 -8.72
N LEU A 67 0.74 -0.72 -9.77
CA LEU A 67 -0.01 0.53 -9.70
C LEU A 67 -1.40 0.33 -9.09
N MET A 68 -2.15 -0.69 -9.54
CA MET A 68 -3.50 -0.97 -9.02
C MET A 68 -3.47 -1.35 -7.53
N ILE A 69 -2.49 -2.15 -7.10
CA ILE A 69 -2.30 -2.45 -5.67
C ILE A 69 -1.89 -1.19 -4.89
N GLY A 70 -1.07 -0.31 -5.47
CA GLY A 70 -0.77 1.00 -4.89
C GLY A 70 -2.02 1.86 -4.68
N CYS A 71 -2.90 1.94 -5.68
CA CYS A 71 -4.18 2.63 -5.58
C CYS A 71 -5.06 2.04 -4.48
N MET A 72 -5.13 0.71 -4.39
CA MET A 72 -5.90 0.00 -3.35
C MET A 72 -5.38 0.33 -1.94
N TRP A 73 -4.06 0.33 -1.72
CA TRP A 73 -3.48 0.71 -0.41
C TRP A 73 -3.71 2.18 -0.08
N PHE A 74 -3.57 3.08 -1.06
CA PHE A 74 -3.86 4.50 -0.85
C PHE A 74 -5.33 4.70 -0.44
N GLN A 75 -6.27 4.12 -1.19
CA GLN A 75 -7.69 4.17 -0.87
C GLN A 75 -7.98 3.54 0.49
N GLY A 76 -7.37 2.39 0.80
CA GLY A 76 -7.50 1.70 2.07
C GLY A 76 -7.04 2.53 3.27
N SER A 77 -6.05 3.40 3.08
CA SER A 77 -5.56 4.26 4.16
C SER A 77 -6.58 5.31 4.61
N LEU A 78 -7.48 5.76 3.71
CA LEU A 78 -8.33 6.93 3.98
C LEU A 78 -9.34 6.71 5.10
N TRP A 79 -9.91 5.50 5.23
CA TRP A 79 -10.88 5.22 6.29
C TRP A 79 -10.24 5.12 7.70
N LYS A 80 -8.90 5.23 7.79
CA LYS A 80 -8.18 5.37 9.07
C LYS A 80 -8.05 6.83 9.52
N LEU A 81 -8.58 7.78 8.75
CA LEU A 81 -8.78 9.17 9.14
C LEU A 81 -10.18 9.38 9.73
N PRO A 82 -10.38 10.42 10.57
CA PRO A 82 -9.36 11.32 11.12
C PRO A 82 -8.49 10.67 12.21
N LEU A 83 -7.35 11.29 12.52
CA LEU A 83 -6.42 10.88 13.58
C LEU A 83 -6.76 11.56 14.93
N PRO A 84 -6.36 10.99 16.08
CA PRO A 84 -5.57 9.77 16.21
C PRO A 84 -6.37 8.50 16.04
N VAL A 85 -7.67 8.45 16.36
CA VAL A 85 -8.49 7.23 16.24
C VAL A 85 -9.70 7.47 15.36
N SER A 86 -9.72 6.81 14.20
CA SER A 86 -10.91 6.70 13.36
C SER A 86 -11.89 5.70 13.96
N GLY A 87 -13.18 6.05 14.01
CA GLY A 87 -14.22 5.15 14.50
C GLY A 87 -14.31 3.85 13.69
N THR A 88 -14.06 3.92 12.38
CA THR A 88 -14.03 2.73 11.52
C THR A 88 -12.80 1.85 11.84
N PHE A 89 -11.63 2.46 12.07
CA PHE A 89 -10.43 1.71 12.48
C PHE A 89 -10.57 1.04 13.83
N GLN A 90 -11.13 1.76 14.81
CA GLN A 90 -11.44 1.19 16.12
C GLN A 90 -12.40 -0.01 15.99
N TYR A 91 -13.50 0.15 15.24
CA TYR A 91 -14.47 -0.92 15.02
C TYR A 91 -13.80 -2.20 14.50
N TRP A 92 -13.00 -2.10 13.43
CA TRP A 92 -12.34 -3.28 12.88
C TRP A 92 -11.28 -3.88 13.80
N THR A 93 -10.64 -3.05 14.63
CA THR A 93 -9.70 -3.54 15.66
C THR A 93 -10.43 -4.28 16.78
N GLU A 94 -11.60 -3.80 17.19
CA GLU A 94 -12.46 -4.49 18.17
C GLU A 94 -12.99 -5.82 17.60
N GLU A 95 -13.34 -5.88 16.33
CA GLU A 95 -13.73 -7.14 15.67
C GLU A 95 -12.60 -8.17 15.70
N MET A 96 -11.33 -7.75 15.55
CA MET A 96 -10.20 -8.67 15.70
C MET A 96 -10.11 -9.28 17.11
N SER A 97 -10.56 -8.59 18.15
CA SER A 97 -10.63 -9.15 19.51
C SER A 97 -11.71 -10.21 19.68
N ARG A 98 -12.66 -10.31 18.75
CA ARG A 98 -13.77 -11.27 18.82
C ARG A 98 -13.54 -12.46 17.91
N TYR A 99 -12.96 -12.22 16.74
CA TYR A 99 -12.92 -13.17 15.62
C TYR A 99 -11.51 -13.64 15.23
N ALA A 100 -10.49 -13.35 16.04
CA ALA A 100 -9.14 -13.85 15.78
C ALA A 100 -9.10 -15.38 15.72
N ALA A 101 -8.22 -15.91 14.86
CA ALA A 101 -8.00 -17.34 14.65
C ALA A 101 -7.51 -18.07 15.92
N PHE A 102 -6.80 -17.36 16.80
CA PHE A 102 -6.16 -17.92 17.98
C PHE A 102 -6.36 -17.04 19.21
N ASP A 103 -6.51 -17.65 20.38
CA ASP A 103 -6.68 -16.95 21.65
C ASP A 103 -5.49 -16.03 22.00
N VAL A 104 -4.26 -16.42 21.62
CA VAL A 104 -3.08 -15.57 21.83
C VAL A 104 -3.15 -14.28 21.00
N HIS A 105 -3.63 -14.35 19.75
CA HIS A 105 -3.78 -13.17 18.90
C HIS A 105 -4.90 -12.28 19.43
N LYS A 106 -6.03 -12.88 19.82
CA LYS A 106 -7.12 -12.19 20.53
C LYS A 106 -6.62 -11.45 21.77
N TRP A 107 -5.84 -12.11 22.62
CA TRP A 107 -5.27 -11.49 23.81
C TRP A 107 -4.36 -10.31 23.47
N ILE A 108 -3.47 -10.43 22.47
CA ILE A 108 -2.63 -9.31 22.01
C ILE A 108 -3.50 -8.15 21.56
N VAL A 109 -4.54 -8.40 20.76
CA VAL A 109 -5.43 -7.34 20.27
C VAL A 109 -6.13 -6.65 21.44
N THR A 110 -6.75 -7.42 22.35
CA THR A 110 -7.50 -6.89 23.49
C THR A 110 -6.62 -6.14 24.49
N SER A 111 -5.46 -6.69 24.83
CA SER A 111 -4.62 -6.19 25.91
C SER A 111 -3.55 -5.20 25.46
N VAL A 112 -3.20 -5.18 24.17
CA VAL A 112 -2.15 -4.31 23.63
C VAL A 112 -2.70 -3.36 22.57
N PHE A 113 -3.35 -3.87 21.53
CA PHE A 113 -3.71 -3.03 20.38
C PHE A 113 -4.84 -2.05 20.70
N ILE A 114 -5.93 -2.53 21.30
CA ILE A 114 -7.08 -1.69 21.66
C ILE A 114 -6.66 -0.54 22.61
N PRO A 115 -5.93 -0.80 23.72
CA PRO A 115 -5.47 0.28 24.61
C PRO A 115 -4.50 1.27 23.96
N LEU A 116 -3.73 0.84 22.97
CA LEU A 116 -2.74 1.68 22.27
C LEU A 116 -3.24 2.24 20.93
N LEU A 117 -4.55 2.14 20.63
CA LEU A 117 -5.15 2.64 19.39
C LEU A 117 -4.74 4.07 19.02
N PRO A 118 -4.69 5.05 19.94
CA PRO A 118 -4.26 6.41 19.60
C PRO A 118 -2.84 6.52 19.03
N PHE A 119 -1.97 5.57 19.34
CA PHE A 119 -0.61 5.49 18.79
C PHE A 119 -0.54 4.58 17.57
N ILE A 120 -1.30 3.48 17.56
CA ILE A 120 -1.28 2.49 16.48
C ILE A 120 -1.96 3.03 15.22
N ASN A 121 -3.10 3.70 15.33
CA ASN A 121 -3.85 4.15 14.16
C ASN A 121 -3.04 5.12 13.28
N PRO A 122 -2.32 6.15 13.80
CA PRO A 122 -1.44 6.96 12.96
C PRO A 122 -0.35 6.14 12.27
N LEU A 123 0.25 5.17 12.97
CA LEU A 123 1.29 4.30 12.40
C LEU A 123 0.73 3.39 11.30
N VAL A 124 -0.46 2.83 11.49
CA VAL A 124 -1.17 2.04 10.49
C VAL A 124 -1.48 2.90 9.26
N TYR A 125 -2.05 4.08 9.45
CA TYR A 125 -2.33 5.02 8.36
C TYR A 125 -1.07 5.35 7.56
N LEU A 126 0.02 5.72 8.25
CA LEU A 126 1.29 6.03 7.60
C LEU A 126 1.90 4.82 6.88
N THR A 127 1.74 3.62 7.43
CA THR A 127 2.21 2.38 6.81
C THR A 127 1.44 2.11 5.52
N GLU A 128 0.11 2.16 5.55
CA GLU A 128 -0.72 1.94 4.37
C GLU A 128 -0.52 3.01 3.30
N LEU A 129 -0.38 4.27 3.70
CA LEU A 129 -0.04 5.36 2.79
C LEU A 129 1.34 5.14 2.16
N SER A 130 2.34 4.70 2.95
CA SER A 130 3.68 4.39 2.45
C SER A 130 3.66 3.23 1.46
N LEU A 131 2.88 2.18 1.71
CA LEU A 131 2.65 1.08 0.77
C LEU A 131 2.02 1.59 -0.53
N GLY A 132 0.99 2.43 -0.42
CA GLY A 132 0.32 3.06 -1.57
C GLY A 132 1.29 3.87 -2.43
N VAL A 133 2.10 4.73 -1.81
CA VAL A 133 3.13 5.54 -2.49
C VAL A 133 4.20 4.66 -3.13
N ALA A 134 4.77 3.72 -2.37
CA ALA A 134 5.85 2.83 -2.80
C ALA A 134 5.44 2.01 -4.04
N PHE A 135 4.27 1.38 -4.01
CA PHE A 135 3.79 0.56 -5.12
C PHE A 135 3.39 1.41 -6.32
N THR A 136 2.74 2.56 -6.11
CA THR A 136 2.38 3.46 -7.21
C THR A 136 3.61 3.93 -7.97
N LEU A 137 4.64 4.42 -7.28
CA LEU A 137 5.86 4.93 -7.91
C LEU A 137 6.87 3.84 -8.31
N GLY A 138 6.72 2.62 -7.78
CA GLY A 138 7.70 1.56 -7.96
C GLY A 138 9.00 1.84 -7.22
N PHE A 139 8.91 2.36 -6.00
CA PHE A 139 10.03 2.71 -5.14
C PHE A 139 10.03 1.85 -3.88
N MET A 140 11.17 1.25 -3.52
CA MET A 140 11.29 0.39 -2.33
C MET A 140 10.28 -0.76 -2.32
N VAL A 141 9.89 -1.27 -3.48
CA VAL A 141 8.73 -2.18 -3.60
C VAL A 141 8.94 -3.48 -2.84
N ARG A 142 10.14 -4.06 -2.89
CA ARG A 142 10.43 -5.35 -2.25
C ARG A 142 10.32 -5.30 -0.72
N PRO A 143 11.02 -4.42 0.02
CA PRO A 143 10.88 -4.36 1.47
C PRO A 143 9.46 -3.97 1.90
N LEU A 144 8.80 -3.07 1.16
CA LEU A 144 7.44 -2.65 1.48
C LEU A 144 6.41 -3.75 1.20
N ALA A 145 6.60 -4.57 0.16
CA ALA A 145 5.77 -5.75 -0.07
C ALA A 145 5.92 -6.78 1.05
N VAL A 146 7.12 -6.95 1.64
CA VAL A 146 7.28 -7.80 2.83
C VAL A 146 6.52 -7.23 4.03
N ILE A 147 6.63 -5.91 4.27
CA ILE A 147 5.87 -5.24 5.35
C ILE A 147 4.37 -5.42 5.12
N GLY A 148 3.87 -5.17 3.91
CA GLY A 148 2.46 -5.32 3.59
C GLY A 148 1.99 -6.78 3.64
N MET A 149 2.83 -7.78 3.36
CA MET A 149 2.51 -9.18 3.62
C MET A 149 2.31 -9.46 5.12
N LEU A 150 3.21 -8.96 5.98
CA LEU A 150 3.09 -9.12 7.43
C LEU A 150 1.84 -8.41 7.95
N PHE A 151 1.55 -7.22 7.41
CA PHE A 151 0.37 -6.44 7.74
C PHE A 151 -0.92 -7.19 7.38
N VAL A 152 -1.00 -7.75 6.18
CA VAL A 152 -2.15 -8.52 5.72
C VAL A 152 -2.26 -9.86 6.45
N ALA A 153 -1.15 -10.50 6.79
CA ALA A 153 -1.15 -11.70 7.62
C ALA A 153 -1.70 -11.42 9.03
N HIS A 154 -1.38 -10.27 9.62
CA HIS A 154 -1.95 -9.84 10.88
C HIS A 154 -3.48 -9.69 10.79
N LEU A 155 -4.00 -9.06 9.72
CA LEU A 155 -5.44 -8.95 9.48
C LEU A 155 -6.11 -10.30 9.25
N TRP A 156 -5.49 -11.16 8.44
CA TRP A 156 -5.98 -12.51 8.17
C TRP A 156 -6.15 -13.32 9.46
N LEU A 157 -5.16 -13.27 10.36
CA LEU A 157 -5.23 -13.91 11.67
C LEU A 157 -6.26 -13.25 12.59
N GLY A 158 -6.42 -11.93 12.53
CA GLY A 158 -7.35 -11.19 13.38
C GLY A 158 -8.82 -11.35 12.98
N LEU A 159 -9.12 -11.56 11.71
CA LEU A 159 -10.50 -11.60 11.19
C LEU A 159 -10.91 -12.97 10.66
N TYR A 160 -10.14 -14.02 10.96
CA TYR A 160 -10.32 -15.35 10.38
C TYR A 160 -11.73 -15.95 10.58
N HIS A 161 -12.34 -15.73 11.75
CA HIS A 161 -13.67 -16.23 12.07
C HIS A 161 -14.80 -15.20 11.84
N HIS A 162 -14.49 -14.02 11.27
CA HIS A 162 -15.48 -12.97 11.09
C HIS A 162 -16.47 -13.37 9.99
N PRO A 163 -17.80 -13.36 10.24
CA PRO A 163 -18.79 -13.98 9.36
C PRO A 163 -18.93 -13.29 8.00
N ASN A 164 -18.56 -12.02 7.91
CA ASN A 164 -18.63 -11.24 6.66
C ASN A 164 -17.29 -11.15 5.93
N GLU A 165 -16.23 -11.79 6.43
CA GLU A 165 -14.91 -11.78 5.80
C GLU A 165 -14.64 -13.10 5.09
N TRP A 166 -14.00 -13.02 3.93
CA TRP A 166 -13.57 -14.19 3.18
C TRP A 166 -12.04 -14.34 3.31
N PRO A 167 -11.52 -15.37 4.01
CA PRO A 167 -10.10 -15.46 4.35
C PRO A 167 -9.15 -15.42 3.15
N TRP A 168 -9.59 -15.92 1.99
CA TRP A 168 -8.77 -15.95 0.79
C TRP A 168 -8.48 -14.57 0.19
N LEU A 169 -9.25 -13.54 0.51
CA LEU A 169 -8.95 -12.16 0.10
C LEU A 169 -7.56 -11.73 0.61
N TYR A 170 -7.26 -12.04 1.87
CA TYR A 170 -5.97 -11.74 2.48
C TYR A 170 -4.86 -12.62 1.89
N VAL A 171 -5.11 -13.91 1.70
CA VAL A 171 -4.13 -14.85 1.14
C VAL A 171 -3.73 -14.44 -0.29
N PHE A 172 -4.69 -14.07 -1.13
CA PHE A 172 -4.40 -13.59 -2.48
C PHE A 172 -3.61 -12.28 -2.46
N LEU A 173 -3.93 -11.37 -1.54
CA LEU A 173 -3.16 -10.13 -1.39
C LEU A 173 -1.73 -10.39 -0.91
N ILE A 174 -1.51 -11.38 -0.04
CA ILE A 174 -0.16 -11.86 0.34
C ILE A 174 0.57 -12.42 -0.88
N PHE A 175 -0.10 -13.23 -1.71
CA PHE A 175 0.52 -13.79 -2.92
C PHE A 175 0.89 -12.71 -3.95
N VAL A 176 0.03 -11.72 -4.18
CA VAL A 176 0.33 -10.59 -5.08
C VAL A 176 1.57 -9.84 -4.60
N GLN A 177 1.67 -9.56 -3.29
CA GLN A 177 2.86 -8.93 -2.73
C GLN A 177 4.08 -9.86 -2.78
N GLY A 178 3.91 -11.17 -2.60
CA GLY A 178 4.96 -12.17 -2.81
C GLY A 178 5.49 -12.13 -4.25
N PHE A 179 4.62 -12.00 -5.25
CA PHE A 179 5.04 -11.81 -6.64
C PHE A 179 5.82 -10.50 -6.84
N PHE A 180 5.49 -9.42 -6.11
CA PHE A 180 6.27 -8.20 -6.16
C PHE A 180 7.69 -8.37 -5.58
N VAL A 181 7.82 -9.14 -4.50
CA VAL A 181 9.12 -9.48 -3.90
C VAL A 181 9.95 -10.34 -4.87
N LEU A 182 9.37 -11.41 -5.41
CA LEU A 182 10.08 -12.39 -6.24
C LEU A 182 10.49 -11.82 -7.61
N ASN A 183 9.64 -10.99 -8.23
CA ASN A 183 9.89 -10.45 -9.56
C ASN A 183 10.57 -9.08 -9.55
N ASN A 184 11.02 -8.59 -8.39
CA ASN A 184 11.57 -7.24 -8.21
C ASN A 184 10.67 -6.18 -8.86
N ALA A 185 9.39 -6.15 -8.50
CA ALA A 185 8.39 -5.40 -9.26
C ALA A 185 8.68 -3.89 -9.34
N GLY A 186 9.45 -3.31 -8.41
CA GLY A 186 9.93 -1.92 -8.51
C GLY A 186 10.86 -1.65 -9.70
N ARG A 187 11.54 -2.68 -10.20
CA ARG A 187 12.43 -2.61 -11.36
C ARG A 187 11.71 -2.80 -12.70
N SER A 188 10.39 -2.96 -12.68
CA SER A 188 9.55 -3.00 -13.89
C SER A 188 8.87 -1.65 -14.07
N LEU A 189 9.41 -0.80 -14.96
CA LEU A 189 8.90 0.55 -15.24
C LEU A 189 8.63 1.36 -13.96
N GLY A 190 9.47 1.19 -12.94
CA GLY A 190 9.34 1.84 -11.64
C GLY A 190 10.57 2.67 -11.30
N LEU A 191 10.49 3.40 -10.18
CA LEU A 191 11.56 4.27 -9.73
C LEU A 191 12.83 3.48 -9.39
N ASP A 192 12.68 2.25 -8.86
CA ASP A 192 13.83 1.41 -8.52
C ASP A 192 14.66 1.05 -9.77
N ALA A 193 14.03 0.93 -10.95
CA ALA A 193 14.77 0.75 -12.21
C ALA A 193 15.57 1.99 -12.63
N LEU A 194 15.01 3.19 -12.44
CA LEU A 194 15.70 4.44 -12.76
C LEU A 194 16.89 4.65 -11.82
N ILE A 195 16.70 4.47 -10.51
CA ILE A 195 17.77 4.60 -9.51
C ILE A 195 18.86 3.55 -9.74
N ALA A 196 18.50 2.31 -10.07
CA ALA A 196 19.49 1.26 -10.34
C ALA A 196 20.35 1.55 -11.58
N ARG A 197 19.80 2.26 -12.58
CA ARG A 197 20.50 2.63 -13.82
C ARG A 197 21.35 3.89 -13.64
N ALA A 198 20.76 4.93 -13.05
CA ALA A 198 21.36 6.23 -12.84
C ALA A 198 21.12 6.65 -11.39
N PRO A 199 21.94 6.15 -10.44
CA PRO A 199 21.77 6.48 -9.03
C PRO A 199 21.90 7.98 -8.80
N PHE A 200 21.00 8.55 -8.00
CA PHE A 200 20.99 9.97 -7.67
C PHE A 200 20.82 10.22 -6.16
N GLY A 201 21.22 11.42 -5.72
CA GLY A 201 21.09 11.84 -4.33
C GLY A 201 21.75 10.87 -3.34
N PRO A 202 21.06 10.45 -2.26
CA PRO A 202 21.64 9.58 -1.23
C PRO A 202 21.93 8.14 -1.72
N PHE A 203 21.47 7.80 -2.93
CA PHE A 203 21.70 6.49 -3.55
C PHE A 203 22.90 6.49 -4.49
N ALA A 204 23.53 7.64 -4.73
CA ALA A 204 24.75 7.75 -5.55
C ALA A 204 26.01 7.32 -4.76
N GLY A 205 26.99 6.75 -5.47
CA GLY A 205 28.28 6.34 -4.90
C GLY A 205 28.23 5.07 -4.03
N ASP A 206 29.14 4.99 -3.05
CA ASP A 206 29.39 3.79 -2.22
C ASP A 206 29.06 3.97 -0.72
N GLY A 207 28.28 5.01 -0.40
CA GLY A 207 27.76 5.23 0.95
C GLY A 207 26.95 4.06 1.51
N SER A 208 26.74 4.03 2.83
CA SER A 208 25.93 3.00 3.50
C SER A 208 24.50 2.93 2.94
N ALA A 209 23.86 4.08 2.71
CA ALA A 209 22.52 4.16 2.12
C ALA A 209 22.45 3.53 0.72
N ALA A 210 23.39 3.87 -0.17
CA ALA A 210 23.46 3.29 -1.51
C ALA A 210 23.70 1.77 -1.48
N ARG A 211 24.57 1.28 -0.59
CA ARG A 211 24.82 -0.16 -0.42
C ARG A 211 23.61 -0.92 0.12
N ILE A 212 22.89 -0.35 1.08
CA ILE A 212 21.65 -0.94 1.61
C ILE A 212 20.59 -0.98 0.52
N TYR A 213 20.36 0.15 -0.16
CA TYR A 213 19.39 0.27 -1.26
C TYR A 213 19.61 -0.81 -2.33
N ARG A 214 20.85 -0.95 -2.84
CA ARG A 214 21.19 -1.94 -3.88
C ARG A 214 20.94 -3.40 -3.47
N ARG A 215 20.90 -3.70 -2.16
CA ARG A 215 20.62 -5.06 -1.66
C ARG A 215 19.13 -5.33 -1.57
N ILE A 216 18.34 -4.33 -1.20
CA ILE A 216 16.93 -4.51 -0.83
C ILE A 216 15.95 -4.10 -1.92
N ALA A 217 16.33 -3.18 -2.83
CA ALA A 217 15.48 -2.66 -3.91
C ALA A 217 15.51 -3.53 -5.18
#